data_AF-A0A969DTP2-F1
#
_entry.id   AF-A0A969DTP2-F1
#
_cell.length_a   1.000
_cell.length_b   1.000
_cell.length_c   1.000
_cell.angle_alpha   90.00
_cell.angle_beta   90.00
_cell.angle_gamma   90.00
#
_symmetry.space_group_name_H-M   'P 1'
#
loop_
_entity.id
_entity.type
_entity.pdbx_description
1 polymer ?
#
loop_
_entity_poly.entity_id
_entity_poly.type
_entity_poly.pdbx_seq_one_letter_code
_entity_poly.pdbx_strand_id
1 'polypeptide(L)'
;MGDRQRELGNGNRWREITKNAAGSQTFTDAEARRLRIGQVVYLPVKQQVGTGRPIVTPPVYTPPRGAIGKNSRAPYLFEQAYARIQGAQKNIRPIGNAERLGNGWVQKFKNSQGHESWLMLEDGAKTAFWVFGSNLVEYKFMGGPVGRTLDGRSVFLGYPRSNENVFTKDGKRAVWQAFAAENGKARIHNHYGAASVATWGVIGSLYTNMVGAHSFLGMPTRREYIDGDTIWSDFRGGKIAYQRSTGKVEALRHGQQPSWRRPPITYVNFSGRVGPSIGVNLRYSPRHEDRSNRNEPYNKTLQFDAWTTGETVTDLWLGTPDSRWFRVAGTSLWVPSAYIWGNPPSGGGGSAPTQPPLLTQQEARYFLNRPQFYGASGNGYAKHGFGSSINGTNRYREGNCTWYAFGRLKELGFNPYDVIIGHPSALSWGSRLRNGAKIVNNPQPGDVAQWHLNGSNHVAIVEKVEGNYVWLSESQAYADYDGNLPGSEIIPGAGTLHRVVKIHQGQSPSVYSPAKVT
;
A
#
# COMPACT_ATOMS: atom_id res chain seq x y z
N MET A 1 -16.51 10.49 22.94
CA MET A 1 -16.98 11.33 21.81
C MET A 1 -16.80 10.65 20.45
N GLY A 2 -16.69 9.31 20.38
CA GLY A 2 -16.36 8.60 19.12
C GLY A 2 -17.54 8.44 18.15
N ASP A 3 -18.74 8.13 18.66
CA ASP A 3 -19.81 7.64 17.76
C ASP A 3 -20.75 8.72 17.22
N ARG A 4 -20.79 9.91 17.83
CA ARG A 4 -21.75 10.97 17.47
C ARG A 4 -21.32 11.84 16.28
N GLN A 5 -20.04 11.86 15.94
CA GLN A 5 -19.51 12.69 14.85
C GLN A 5 -19.68 12.03 13.48
N ARG A 6 -19.83 10.70 13.45
CA ARG A 6 -20.02 9.88 12.25
C ARG A 6 -21.41 10.05 11.62
N GLU A 7 -22.45 10.26 12.42
CA GLU A 7 -23.85 10.36 11.94
C GLU A 7 -24.31 11.81 11.67
N LEU A 8 -23.76 12.81 12.38
CA LEU A 8 -24.27 14.20 12.33
C LEU A 8 -23.43 15.17 11.49
N GLY A 9 -22.25 14.76 11.00
CA GLY A 9 -21.36 15.55 10.13
C GLY A 9 -20.72 16.79 10.76
N ASN A 10 -21.24 17.29 11.89
CA ASN A 10 -20.70 18.43 12.64
C ASN A 10 -21.02 18.27 14.15
N GLY A 11 -20.00 18.38 15.00
CA GLY A 11 -20.08 18.26 16.45
C GLY A 11 -20.88 19.37 17.17
N ASN A 12 -21.43 20.34 16.45
CA ASN A 12 -22.34 21.38 16.97
C ASN A 12 -23.82 21.13 16.63
N ARG A 13 -24.12 20.18 15.72
CA ARG A 13 -25.51 19.91 15.27
C ARG A 13 -26.35 19.14 16.29
N TRP A 14 -25.76 18.61 17.35
CA TRP A 14 -26.53 18.02 18.45
C TRP A 14 -27.45 19.05 19.14
N ARG A 15 -27.17 20.36 19.01
CA ARG A 15 -28.04 21.44 19.49
C ARG A 15 -29.33 21.59 18.67
N GLU A 16 -29.38 21.01 17.47
CA GLU A 16 -30.56 20.98 16.61
C GLU A 16 -31.49 19.81 16.98
N ILE A 17 -31.02 18.83 17.75
CA ILE A 17 -31.81 17.65 18.14
C ILE A 17 -32.64 18.01 19.38
N THR A 18 -33.93 17.65 19.37
CA THR A 18 -34.86 18.01 20.44
C THR A 18 -35.29 16.80 21.27
N LYS A 19 -35.59 17.06 22.54
CA LYS A 19 -36.08 16.07 23.52
C LYS A 19 -37.53 15.68 23.26
N ASN A 20 -38.28 16.52 22.55
CA ASN A 20 -39.69 16.33 22.28
C ASN A 20 -40.02 16.47 20.79
N ALA A 21 -41.12 15.83 20.37
CA ALA A 21 -41.63 15.87 19.01
C ALA A 21 -42.05 17.28 18.57
N ALA A 22 -42.42 18.14 19.52
CA ALA A 22 -42.81 19.53 19.26
C ALA A 22 -41.61 20.44 18.90
N GLY A 23 -40.37 19.95 19.03
CA GLY A 23 -39.18 20.71 18.62
C GLY A 23 -38.83 21.90 19.52
N SER A 24 -39.44 22.03 20.70
CA SER A 24 -39.31 23.21 21.57
C SER A 24 -38.26 23.08 22.67
N GLN A 25 -37.71 21.88 22.90
CA GLN A 25 -36.75 21.64 23.97
C GLN A 25 -35.49 20.98 23.41
N THR A 26 -34.37 21.71 23.39
CA THR A 26 -33.07 21.20 22.96
C THR A 26 -32.30 20.57 24.11
N PHE A 27 -31.32 19.73 23.78
CA PHE A 27 -30.35 19.24 24.77
C PHE A 27 -29.37 20.34 25.15
N THR A 28 -28.88 20.32 26.38
CA THR A 28 -27.66 21.05 26.80
C THR A 28 -26.41 20.21 26.53
N ASP A 29 -25.23 20.85 26.54
CA ASP A 29 -23.94 20.15 26.31
C ASP A 29 -23.74 18.98 27.30
N ALA A 30 -24.15 19.16 28.55
CA ALA A 30 -24.03 18.15 29.60
C ALA A 30 -24.99 16.97 29.39
N GLU A 31 -26.23 17.24 28.97
CA GLU A 31 -27.24 16.21 28.70
C GLU A 31 -26.94 15.43 27.42
N ALA A 32 -26.52 16.13 26.36
CA ALA A 32 -26.11 15.50 25.13
C ALA A 32 -25.00 14.49 25.38
N ARG A 33 -24.02 14.80 26.23
CA ARG A 33 -22.92 13.89 26.61
C ARG A 33 -23.41 12.59 27.27
N ARG A 34 -24.61 12.56 27.85
CA ARG A 34 -25.18 11.42 28.59
C ARG A 34 -26.22 10.60 27.80
N LEU A 35 -26.45 10.91 26.52
CA LEU A 35 -27.34 10.13 25.65
C LEU A 35 -26.93 8.66 25.58
N ARG A 36 -27.90 7.76 25.74
CA ARG A 36 -27.69 6.31 25.74
C ARG A 36 -28.14 5.68 24.41
N ILE A 37 -27.52 4.55 24.07
CA ILE A 37 -27.94 3.73 22.92
C ILE A 37 -29.38 3.24 23.18
N GLY A 38 -30.26 3.42 22.19
CA GLY A 38 -31.69 3.10 22.29
C GLY A 38 -32.59 4.26 22.74
N GLN A 39 -32.03 5.43 23.08
CA GLN A 39 -32.82 6.61 23.46
C GLN A 39 -33.41 7.32 22.23
N VAL A 40 -34.73 7.58 22.24
CA VAL A 40 -35.43 8.30 21.17
C VAL A 40 -35.10 9.79 21.24
N VAL A 41 -34.80 10.38 20.07
CA VAL A 41 -34.54 11.81 19.90
C VAL A 41 -35.26 12.31 18.65
N TYR A 42 -35.59 13.60 18.60
CA TYR A 42 -36.38 14.18 17.52
C TYR A 42 -35.52 15.15 16.67
N LEU A 43 -35.64 15.04 15.35
CA LEU A 43 -34.95 15.91 14.40
C LEU A 43 -35.93 16.98 13.87
N PRO A 44 -35.57 18.27 13.84
CA PRO A 44 -36.43 19.33 13.35
C PRO A 44 -36.45 19.31 11.83
N VAL A 45 -37.28 18.45 11.24
CA VAL A 45 -37.64 18.53 9.83
C VAL A 45 -38.84 19.46 9.71
N LYS A 46 -38.60 20.74 9.40
CA LYS A 46 -39.69 21.60 8.90
C LYS A 46 -40.02 21.16 7.47
N GLN A 47 -41.03 20.33 7.31
CA GLN A 47 -41.67 20.11 6.02
C GLN A 47 -42.37 21.42 5.63
N GLN A 48 -41.80 22.18 4.69
CA GLN A 48 -42.52 23.28 4.07
C GLN A 48 -43.39 22.70 2.95
N VAL A 49 -44.71 22.74 3.13
CA VAL A 49 -45.67 22.51 2.06
C VAL A 49 -46.15 23.88 1.58
N GLY A 50 -45.88 24.19 0.30
CA GLY A 50 -46.31 25.42 -0.36
C GLY A 50 -46.36 25.20 -1.87
N THR A 51 -47.23 25.95 -2.56
CA THR A 51 -47.58 25.81 -3.99
C THR A 51 -46.50 26.31 -4.96
N GLY A 52 -45.22 26.19 -4.61
CA GLY A 52 -44.10 26.80 -5.32
C GLY A 52 -43.83 26.19 -6.69
N ARG A 53 -43.69 27.05 -7.71
CA ARG A 53 -43.31 26.67 -9.08
C ARG A 53 -41.93 25.96 -9.11
N PRO A 54 -41.71 24.99 -10.01
CA PRO A 54 -40.44 24.29 -10.14
C PRO A 54 -39.28 25.27 -10.38
N ILE A 55 -38.22 25.16 -9.58
CA ILE A 55 -36.96 25.89 -9.80
C ILE A 55 -36.27 25.28 -11.02
N VAL A 56 -36.36 25.94 -12.18
CA VAL A 56 -35.78 25.45 -13.45
C VAL A 56 -34.29 25.82 -13.61
N THR A 57 -33.66 26.42 -12.60
CA THR A 57 -32.19 26.58 -12.59
C THR A 57 -31.67 26.60 -11.16
N PRO A 58 -30.67 25.77 -10.81
CA PRO A 58 -30.08 25.82 -9.47
C PRO A 58 -29.56 27.24 -9.20
N PRO A 59 -29.89 27.87 -8.06
CA PRO A 59 -29.31 29.15 -7.71
C PRO A 59 -27.79 28.99 -7.61
N VAL A 60 -27.06 29.86 -8.33
CA VAL A 60 -25.61 30.00 -8.16
C VAL A 60 -25.38 30.50 -6.74
N TYR A 61 -25.03 29.59 -5.84
CA TYR A 61 -24.61 29.92 -4.49
C TYR A 61 -23.35 30.78 -4.57
N THR A 62 -23.51 32.08 -4.31
CA THR A 62 -22.38 32.99 -4.10
C THR A 62 -22.16 33.07 -2.59
N PRO A 63 -21.21 32.30 -2.01
CA PRO A 63 -20.97 32.36 -0.57
C PRO A 63 -20.62 33.80 -0.17
N PRO A 64 -21.07 34.28 0.99
CA PRO A 64 -20.63 35.56 1.52
C PRO A 64 -19.10 35.54 1.63
N ARG A 65 -18.43 36.56 1.07
CA ARG A 65 -16.96 36.67 1.12
C ARG A 65 -16.53 36.72 2.58
N GLY A 66 -15.86 35.67 3.07
CA GLY A 66 -15.24 35.70 4.39
C GLY A 66 -14.19 36.81 4.44
N ALA A 67 -14.02 37.46 5.60
CA ALA A 67 -12.90 38.39 5.77
C ALA A 67 -11.63 37.58 6.11
N ILE A 68 -10.48 38.03 5.62
CA ILE A 68 -9.20 37.33 5.84
C ILE A 68 -8.91 37.27 7.35
N GLY A 69 -8.59 36.08 7.86
CA GLY A 69 -8.31 35.84 9.26
C GLY A 69 -9.49 35.97 10.23
N LYS A 70 -10.68 36.41 9.78
CA LYS A 70 -11.85 36.60 10.66
C LYS A 70 -12.17 35.31 11.42
N ASN A 71 -12.48 35.46 12.70
CA ASN A 71 -12.65 34.41 13.73
C ASN A 71 -11.35 33.76 14.23
N SER A 72 -10.21 33.92 13.56
CA SER A 72 -8.93 33.43 14.10
C SER A 72 -8.53 34.20 15.36
N ARG A 73 -7.74 33.56 16.22
CA ARG A 73 -7.07 34.22 17.35
C ARG A 73 -6.14 35.38 16.95
N ALA A 74 -5.67 35.39 15.70
CA ALA A 74 -4.76 36.42 15.21
C ALA A 74 -5.03 36.71 13.72
N PRO A 75 -6.10 37.47 13.41
CA PRO A 75 -6.48 37.77 12.02
C PRO A 75 -5.36 38.45 11.22
N TYR A 76 -4.59 39.35 11.87
CA TYR A 76 -3.46 40.04 11.26
C TYR A 76 -2.37 39.10 10.70
N LEU A 77 -2.18 37.91 11.29
CA LEU A 77 -1.21 36.93 10.77
C LEU A 77 -1.68 36.27 9.47
N PHE A 78 -2.99 36.12 9.29
CA PHE A 78 -3.57 35.68 8.02
C PHE A 78 -3.44 36.77 6.96
N GLU A 79 -3.73 38.03 7.33
CA GLU A 79 -3.59 39.18 6.44
C GLU A 79 -2.16 39.36 5.94
N GLN A 80 -1.17 39.30 6.85
CA GLN A 80 0.25 39.34 6.50
C GLN A 80 0.64 38.20 5.56
N ALA A 81 0.21 36.97 5.84
CA ALA A 81 0.51 35.83 4.98
C ALA A 81 -0.17 35.92 3.60
N TYR A 82 -1.38 36.47 3.54
CA TYR A 82 -2.10 36.73 2.29
C TYR A 82 -1.43 37.83 1.46
N ALA A 83 -0.98 38.91 2.09
CA ALA A 83 -0.26 39.99 1.44
C ALA A 83 1.10 39.53 0.87
N ARG A 84 1.84 38.69 1.60
CA ARG A 84 3.14 38.14 1.15
C ARG A 84 3.09 37.40 -0.19
N ILE A 85 1.97 36.75 -0.50
CA ILE A 85 1.80 36.06 -1.78
C ILE A 85 1.11 36.91 -2.85
N GLN A 86 0.81 38.17 -2.54
CA GLN A 86 0.00 39.09 -3.35
C GLN A 86 -1.39 38.50 -3.68
N GLY A 87 -2.06 37.92 -2.68
CA GLY A 87 -3.31 37.17 -2.88
C GLY A 87 -4.40 37.95 -3.63
N ALA A 88 -4.52 39.24 -3.36
CA ALA A 88 -5.49 40.12 -4.04
C ALA A 88 -5.19 40.24 -5.54
N GLN A 89 -3.93 40.48 -5.91
CA GLN A 89 -3.49 40.59 -7.31
C GLN A 89 -3.65 39.27 -8.06
N LYS A 90 -3.47 38.13 -7.36
CA LYS A 90 -3.66 36.78 -7.91
C LYS A 90 -5.12 36.31 -7.91
N ASN A 91 -6.06 37.19 -7.56
CA ASN A 91 -7.50 36.91 -7.46
C ASN A 91 -7.80 35.67 -6.58
N ILE A 92 -7.02 35.48 -5.51
CA ILE A 92 -7.22 34.43 -4.51
C ILE A 92 -8.22 34.97 -3.50
N ARG A 93 -9.41 34.38 -3.43
CA ARG A 93 -10.51 34.87 -2.60
C ARG A 93 -10.83 33.89 -1.47
N PRO A 94 -11.12 34.38 -0.26
CA PRO A 94 -11.59 33.53 0.84
C PRO A 94 -12.93 32.88 0.47
N ILE A 95 -13.06 31.60 0.78
CA ILE A 95 -14.29 30.81 0.62
C ILE A 95 -15.20 30.98 1.84
N GLY A 96 -14.60 31.27 3.00
CA GLY A 96 -15.28 31.52 4.28
C GLY A 96 -14.32 32.19 5.27
N ASN A 97 -14.79 32.37 6.51
CA ASN A 97 -13.94 32.85 7.61
C ASN A 97 -12.96 31.76 8.07
N ALA A 98 -11.99 32.12 8.90
CA ALA A 98 -11.13 31.12 9.53
C ALA A 98 -11.94 30.24 10.48
N GLU A 99 -11.66 28.94 10.47
CA GLU A 99 -12.32 27.93 11.30
C GLU A 99 -11.28 27.20 12.16
N ARG A 100 -11.71 26.73 13.33
CA ARG A 100 -10.87 25.92 14.21
C ARG A 100 -10.76 24.51 13.64
N LEU A 101 -9.54 23.97 13.57
CA LEU A 101 -9.31 22.59 13.15
C LEU A 101 -8.13 22.00 13.94
N GLY A 102 -8.39 21.07 14.87
CA GLY A 102 -7.35 20.61 15.79
C GLY A 102 -6.78 21.76 16.63
N ASN A 103 -5.46 21.82 16.77
CA ASN A 103 -4.75 22.82 17.58
C ASN A 103 -4.42 24.12 16.80
N GLY A 104 -5.30 24.56 15.91
CA GLY A 104 -5.10 25.83 15.21
C GLY A 104 -6.27 26.26 14.35
N TRP A 105 -5.99 27.19 13.44
CA TRP A 105 -6.94 27.89 12.59
C TRP A 105 -6.63 27.65 11.12
N VAL A 106 -7.67 27.42 10.33
CA VAL A 106 -7.57 27.23 8.88
C VAL A 106 -8.54 28.16 8.19
N GLN A 107 -8.10 28.83 7.13
CA GLN A 107 -8.99 29.55 6.24
C GLN A 107 -8.77 29.04 4.82
N LYS A 108 -9.88 28.72 4.15
CA LYS A 108 -9.88 28.19 2.80
C LYS A 108 -10.06 29.31 1.79
N PHE A 109 -9.33 29.23 0.69
CA PHE A 109 -9.31 30.20 -0.39
C PHE A 109 -9.45 29.48 -1.74
N LYS A 110 -9.93 30.20 -2.75
CA LYS A 110 -9.96 29.76 -4.15
C LYS A 110 -9.38 30.82 -5.07
N ASN A 111 -8.67 30.43 -6.12
CA ASN A 111 -8.28 31.35 -7.19
C ASN A 111 -9.38 31.48 -8.25
N SER A 112 -9.14 32.27 -9.30
CA SER A 112 -10.04 32.45 -10.44
C SER A 112 -10.40 31.16 -11.19
N GLN A 113 -9.51 30.17 -11.16
CA GLN A 113 -9.69 28.85 -11.78
C GLN A 113 -10.44 27.87 -10.87
N GLY A 114 -10.85 28.30 -9.66
CA GLY A 114 -11.50 27.44 -8.68
C GLY A 114 -10.54 26.53 -7.90
N HIS A 115 -9.23 26.66 -8.09
CA HIS A 115 -8.25 25.88 -7.34
C HIS A 115 -8.20 26.31 -5.89
N GLU A 116 -8.33 25.34 -4.99
CA GLU A 116 -8.36 25.56 -3.55
C GLU A 116 -6.95 25.72 -2.96
N SER A 117 -6.84 26.56 -1.94
CA SER A 117 -5.65 26.78 -1.13
C SER A 117 -6.03 27.00 0.33
N TRP A 118 -5.21 26.53 1.26
CA TRP A 118 -5.44 26.68 2.70
C TRP A 118 -4.36 27.59 3.28
N LEU A 119 -4.79 28.58 4.06
CA LEU A 119 -3.91 29.38 4.91
C LEU A 119 -4.12 28.92 6.36
N MET A 120 -3.04 28.59 7.05
CA MET A 120 -3.10 27.87 8.32
C MET A 120 -2.23 28.52 9.38
N LEU A 121 -2.76 28.63 10.59
CA LEU A 121 -2.07 29.15 11.77
C LEU A 121 -2.26 28.20 12.94
N GLU A 122 -1.20 27.53 13.38
CA GLU A 122 -1.24 26.73 14.60
C GLU A 122 -1.35 27.63 15.84
N ASP A 123 -1.92 27.13 16.93
CA ASP A 123 -1.93 27.80 18.21
C ASP A 123 -0.50 28.03 18.73
N GLY A 124 -0.25 29.22 19.29
CA GLY A 124 1.09 29.66 19.70
C GLY A 124 2.04 30.09 18.57
N ALA A 125 1.80 29.71 17.31
CA ALA A 125 2.65 30.13 16.19
C ALA A 125 2.55 31.65 15.92
N LYS A 126 3.64 32.25 15.45
CA LYS A 126 3.72 33.68 15.09
C LYS A 126 3.53 33.95 13.60
N THR A 127 3.35 32.90 12.80
CA THR A 127 3.28 33.00 11.33
C THR A 127 2.25 32.03 10.80
N ALA A 128 1.38 32.51 9.90
CA ALA A 128 0.50 31.65 9.11
C ALA A 128 1.19 31.22 7.80
N PHE A 129 0.96 29.97 7.37
CA PHE A 129 1.58 29.39 6.19
C PHE A 129 0.55 28.83 5.21
N TRP A 130 0.89 28.91 3.92
CA TRP A 130 0.05 28.47 2.83
C TRP A 130 0.33 27.02 2.44
N VAL A 131 -0.73 26.24 2.19
CA VAL A 131 -0.67 24.93 1.52
C VAL A 131 -1.59 24.99 0.30
N PHE A 132 -1.08 24.72 -0.89
CA PHE A 132 -1.84 24.83 -2.14
C PHE A 132 -1.43 23.77 -3.16
N GLY A 133 -2.16 23.70 -4.28
CA GLY A 133 -1.85 22.82 -5.40
C GLY A 133 -1.79 21.34 -5.01
N SER A 134 -0.90 20.58 -5.64
CA SER A 134 -0.71 19.15 -5.38
C SER A 134 -0.29 18.86 -3.94
N ASN A 135 0.42 19.79 -3.27
CA ASN A 135 0.77 19.65 -1.87
C ASN A 135 -0.46 19.69 -0.96
N LEU A 136 -1.47 20.52 -1.28
CA LEU A 136 -2.74 20.51 -0.56
C LEU A 136 -3.51 19.20 -0.77
N VAL A 137 -3.48 18.63 -1.97
CA VAL A 137 -4.13 17.34 -2.26
C VAL A 137 -3.52 16.23 -1.40
N GLU A 138 -2.18 16.14 -1.36
CA GLU A 138 -1.47 15.16 -0.52
C GLU A 138 -1.70 15.44 0.97
N TYR A 139 -1.63 16.69 1.40
CA TYR A 139 -1.86 17.07 2.79
C TYR A 139 -3.27 16.67 3.28
N LYS A 140 -4.30 16.95 2.47
CA LYS A 140 -5.67 16.51 2.74
C LYS A 140 -5.79 14.99 2.76
N PHE A 141 -5.12 14.29 1.84
CA PHE A 141 -5.09 12.84 1.85
C PHE A 141 -4.53 12.31 3.16
N MET A 142 -3.48 12.94 3.70
CA MET A 142 -2.86 12.57 4.98
C MET A 142 -3.70 12.98 6.21
N GLY A 143 -4.91 13.53 6.01
CA GLY A 143 -5.81 13.98 7.07
C GLY A 143 -5.60 15.42 7.53
N GLY A 144 -4.75 16.17 6.82
CA GLY A 144 -4.45 17.56 7.12
C GLY A 144 -3.81 17.73 8.50
N PRO A 145 -4.16 18.79 9.26
CA PRO A 145 -3.49 19.10 10.52
C PRO A 145 -3.85 18.16 11.66
N VAL A 146 -4.89 17.33 11.51
CA VAL A 146 -5.34 16.38 12.55
C VAL A 146 -4.89 14.95 12.26
N GLY A 147 -4.34 14.70 11.06
CA GLY A 147 -3.94 13.37 10.65
C GLY A 147 -5.12 12.45 10.34
N ARG A 148 -4.81 11.18 10.12
CA ARG A 148 -5.78 10.10 9.87
C ARG A 148 -5.20 8.76 10.29
N THR A 149 -5.98 7.70 10.11
CA THR A 149 -5.45 6.33 10.12
C THR A 149 -5.19 5.88 8.68
N LEU A 150 -4.01 5.28 8.44
CA LEU A 150 -3.62 4.62 7.20
C LEU A 150 -2.94 3.29 7.56
N ASP A 151 -3.41 2.19 6.98
CA ASP A 151 -2.88 0.84 7.23
C ASP A 151 -2.79 0.49 8.73
N GLY A 152 -3.82 0.85 9.51
CA GLY A 152 -3.88 0.64 10.96
C GLY A 152 -2.94 1.55 11.79
N ARG A 153 -2.21 2.48 11.16
CA ARG A 153 -1.30 3.41 11.83
C ARG A 153 -1.88 4.82 11.85
N SER A 154 -1.69 5.53 12.95
CA SER A 154 -1.93 6.97 12.98
C SER A 154 -0.86 7.67 12.15
N VAL A 155 -1.29 8.49 11.20
CA VAL A 155 -0.45 9.33 10.35
C VAL A 155 -0.80 10.77 10.60
N PHE A 156 0.21 11.58 10.89
CA PHE A 156 0.03 12.96 11.31
C PHE A 156 1.18 13.81 10.77
N LEU A 157 0.87 14.82 9.95
CA LEU A 157 1.85 15.81 9.52
C LEU A 157 1.81 17.07 10.41
N GLY A 158 0.64 17.36 10.99
CA GLY A 158 0.39 18.58 11.75
C GLY A 158 0.45 19.85 10.90
N TYR A 159 0.42 21.02 11.54
CA TYR A 159 0.37 22.31 10.86
C TYR A 159 1.64 22.61 10.02
N PRO A 160 1.53 23.35 8.90
CA PRO A 160 2.70 23.77 8.14
C PRO A 160 3.65 24.65 8.96
N ARG A 161 4.95 24.53 8.69
CA ARG A 161 6.07 25.27 9.30
C ARG A 161 6.78 26.19 8.32
N SER A 162 6.46 26.08 7.04
CA SER A 162 6.98 26.90 5.97
C SER A 162 5.93 27.04 4.88
N ASN A 163 6.10 28.00 3.97
CA ASN A 163 5.50 27.90 2.63
C ASN A 163 6.27 26.84 1.82
N GLU A 164 5.93 26.67 0.54
CA GLU A 164 6.75 25.87 -0.37
C GLU A 164 8.15 26.47 -0.53
N ASN A 165 9.18 25.68 -0.21
CA ASN A 165 10.57 26.00 -0.50
C ASN A 165 10.91 25.46 -1.88
N VAL A 166 11.26 26.35 -2.81
CA VAL A 166 11.53 26.03 -4.20
C VAL A 166 13.01 25.73 -4.38
N PHE A 167 13.32 24.69 -5.14
CA PHE A 167 14.67 24.33 -5.54
C PHE A 167 14.67 23.68 -6.93
N THR A 168 15.87 23.45 -7.48
CA THR A 168 16.04 22.79 -8.78
C THR A 168 16.60 21.39 -8.56
N LYS A 169 15.97 20.38 -9.19
CA LYS A 169 16.44 18.99 -9.24
C LYS A 169 16.34 18.49 -10.68
N ASP A 170 17.43 17.95 -11.21
CA ASP A 170 17.51 17.43 -12.58
C ASP A 170 17.04 18.46 -13.65
N GLY A 171 17.42 19.72 -13.47
CA GLY A 171 17.01 20.83 -14.35
C GLY A 171 15.53 21.23 -14.25
N LYS A 172 14.75 20.61 -13.37
CA LYS A 172 13.32 20.85 -13.18
C LYS A 172 13.04 21.52 -11.84
N ARG A 173 11.99 22.33 -11.80
CA ARG A 173 11.46 22.90 -10.56
C ARG A 173 10.96 21.77 -9.64
N ALA A 174 11.41 21.82 -8.40
CA ALA A 174 10.93 20.98 -7.30
C ALA A 174 10.62 21.87 -6.09
N VAL A 175 9.75 21.38 -5.22
CA VAL A 175 9.43 22.06 -3.97
C VAL A 175 9.35 21.07 -2.81
N TRP A 176 9.63 21.57 -1.62
CA TRP A 176 9.30 20.87 -0.38
C TRP A 176 8.66 21.83 0.62
N GLN A 177 7.79 21.32 1.46
CA GLN A 177 7.13 22.07 2.52
C GLN A 177 7.28 21.35 3.86
N ALA A 178 7.64 22.09 4.92
CA ALA A 178 7.74 21.55 6.27
C ALA A 178 6.41 21.58 7.01
N PHE A 179 6.21 20.57 7.87
CA PHE A 179 5.06 20.42 8.75
C PHE A 179 5.51 20.10 10.18
N ALA A 180 4.62 20.29 11.15
CA ALA A 180 4.88 20.30 12.58
C ALA A 180 5.38 18.97 13.14
N ALA A 181 4.90 17.86 12.59
CA ALA A 181 5.19 16.54 13.12
C ALA A 181 6.69 16.22 13.10
N GLU A 182 7.07 15.32 14.01
CA GLU A 182 8.46 14.91 14.22
C GLU A 182 9.41 16.09 14.47
N ASN A 183 8.97 17.02 15.33
CA ASN A 183 9.71 18.26 15.64
C ASN A 183 10.08 19.06 14.38
N GLY A 184 9.10 19.24 13.49
CA GLY A 184 9.33 19.99 12.26
C GLY A 184 10.09 19.22 11.19
N LYS A 185 10.11 17.88 11.20
CA LYS A 185 10.77 17.03 10.18
C LYS A 185 9.82 16.39 9.18
N ALA A 186 8.51 16.38 9.44
CA ALA A 186 7.54 15.98 8.42
C ALA A 186 7.62 16.91 7.19
N ARG A 187 7.56 16.33 5.99
CA ARG A 187 7.66 17.06 4.72
C ARG A 187 6.62 16.56 3.72
N ILE A 188 6.21 17.45 2.82
CA ILE A 188 5.63 17.07 1.52
C ILE A 188 6.57 17.58 0.44
N HIS A 189 6.89 16.70 -0.51
CA HIS A 189 7.72 17.02 -1.66
C HIS A 189 6.88 16.98 -2.93
N ASN A 190 7.13 17.89 -3.86
CA ASN A 190 6.54 17.87 -5.20
C ASN A 190 7.62 18.13 -6.24
N HIS A 191 7.50 17.47 -7.38
CA HIS A 191 8.36 17.68 -8.53
C HIS A 191 7.52 17.80 -9.80
N TYR A 192 8.00 18.59 -10.75
CA TYR A 192 7.30 18.79 -12.01
C TYR A 192 6.97 17.46 -12.71
N GLY A 193 5.69 17.27 -13.04
CA GLY A 193 5.18 16.10 -13.76
C GLY A 193 4.84 14.89 -12.88
N ALA A 194 4.84 15.02 -11.55
CA ALA A 194 4.48 13.93 -10.65
C ALA A 194 3.64 14.35 -9.46
N ALA A 195 3.07 13.35 -8.78
CA ALA A 195 2.31 13.54 -7.57
C ALA A 195 3.20 14.03 -6.41
N SER A 196 2.60 14.83 -5.53
CA SER A 196 3.22 15.17 -4.24
C SER A 196 3.28 13.95 -3.34
N VAL A 197 4.37 13.80 -2.58
CA VAL A 197 4.57 12.66 -1.66
C VAL A 197 4.97 13.19 -0.29
N ALA A 198 4.21 12.78 0.73
CA ALA A 198 4.54 13.01 2.12
C ALA A 198 5.60 12.03 2.64
N THR A 199 6.48 12.53 3.51
CA THR A 199 7.41 11.75 4.33
C THR A 199 7.24 12.18 5.78
N TRP A 200 7.04 11.24 6.69
CA TRP A 200 6.70 11.49 8.09
C TRP A 200 7.33 10.44 9.01
N GLY A 201 7.10 10.53 10.32
CA GLY A 201 7.56 9.52 11.27
C GLY A 201 9.07 9.28 11.24
N VAL A 202 9.47 8.04 11.55
CA VAL A 202 10.87 7.63 11.62
C VAL A 202 11.57 7.75 10.26
N ILE A 203 10.89 7.35 9.17
CA ILE A 203 11.45 7.43 7.82
C ILE A 203 11.66 8.87 7.38
N GLY A 204 10.65 9.73 7.55
CA GLY A 204 10.74 11.16 7.22
C GLY A 204 11.77 11.90 8.06
N SER A 205 11.94 11.50 9.32
CA SER A 205 12.99 12.01 10.20
C SER A 205 14.39 11.64 9.71
N LEU A 206 14.63 10.38 9.36
CA LEU A 206 15.90 9.93 8.80
C LEU A 206 16.18 10.65 7.47
N TYR A 207 15.20 10.68 6.57
CA TYR A 207 15.33 11.33 5.27
C TYR A 207 15.69 12.81 5.42
N THR A 208 15.05 13.53 6.33
CA THR A 208 15.38 14.94 6.61
C THR A 208 16.77 15.10 7.20
N ASN A 209 17.21 14.23 8.11
CA ASN A 209 18.57 14.23 8.65
C ASN A 209 19.62 13.98 7.58
N MET A 210 19.29 13.20 6.55
CA MET A 210 20.13 12.95 5.38
C MET A 210 20.14 14.12 4.38
N VAL A 211 19.63 15.30 4.72
CA VAL A 211 19.41 16.46 3.84
C VAL A 211 18.37 16.26 2.72
N GLY A 212 17.45 15.30 2.91
CA GLY A 212 16.26 15.13 2.09
C GLY A 212 16.57 14.88 0.61
N ALA A 213 15.95 15.66 -0.28
CA ALA A 213 16.07 15.50 -1.73
C ALA A 213 17.48 15.76 -2.30
N HIS A 214 18.36 16.36 -1.49
CA HIS A 214 19.77 16.55 -1.83
C HIS A 214 20.63 15.33 -1.48
N SER A 215 20.11 14.38 -0.71
CA SER A 215 20.76 13.10 -0.45
C SER A 215 20.84 12.21 -1.69
N PHE A 216 21.58 11.09 -1.59
CA PHE A 216 21.62 10.07 -2.64
C PHE A 216 20.25 9.45 -2.94
N LEU A 217 19.29 9.50 -1.99
CA LEU A 217 17.94 8.99 -2.20
C LEU A 217 17.16 9.85 -3.21
N GLY A 218 17.47 11.15 -3.29
CA GLY A 218 16.74 12.07 -4.17
C GLY A 218 15.28 12.25 -3.73
N MET A 219 14.40 12.57 -4.69
CA MET A 219 12.97 12.84 -4.41
C MET A 219 12.23 11.56 -3.97
N PRO A 220 11.27 11.66 -3.03
CA PRO A 220 10.36 10.56 -2.74
C PRO A 220 9.44 10.29 -3.94
N THR A 221 9.17 9.02 -4.19
CA THR A 221 8.33 8.54 -5.30
C THR A 221 7.11 7.77 -4.80
N ARG A 222 7.12 7.30 -3.55
CA ARG A 222 6.00 6.61 -2.93
C ARG A 222 5.89 6.93 -1.44
N ARG A 223 4.66 7.20 -0.99
CA ARG A 223 4.30 7.25 0.43
C ARG A 223 4.72 5.98 1.15
N GLU A 224 4.84 6.05 2.48
CA GLU A 224 5.15 4.86 3.25
C GLU A 224 4.12 3.74 3.03
N TYR A 225 4.60 2.49 2.95
CA TYR A 225 3.77 1.29 2.84
C TYR A 225 4.31 0.18 3.73
N ILE A 226 3.47 -0.77 4.12
CA ILE A 226 3.83 -1.88 5.01
C ILE A 226 4.11 -3.13 4.18
N ASP A 227 5.19 -3.84 4.52
CA ASP A 227 5.49 -5.20 4.07
C ASP A 227 6.00 -6.02 5.26
N GLY A 228 5.15 -6.91 5.77
CA GLY A 228 5.40 -7.66 7.00
C GLY A 228 5.67 -6.72 8.17
N ASP A 229 6.77 -6.93 8.90
CA ASP A 229 7.19 -6.07 10.00
C ASP A 229 7.93 -4.78 9.56
N THR A 230 8.13 -4.57 8.25
CA THR A 230 8.90 -3.44 7.74
C THR A 230 7.98 -2.40 7.10
N ILE A 231 8.16 -1.13 7.47
CA ILE A 231 7.60 0.03 6.76
C ILE A 231 8.64 0.50 5.76
N TRP A 232 8.20 0.81 4.55
CA TRP A 232 9.03 1.20 3.43
C TRP A 232 8.58 2.53 2.85
N SER A 233 9.52 3.34 2.36
CA SER A 233 9.22 4.46 1.46
C SER A 233 10.21 4.44 0.29
N ASP A 234 9.71 4.76 -0.89
CA ASP A 234 10.49 4.72 -2.12
C ASP A 234 10.94 6.11 -2.52
N PHE A 235 12.16 6.18 -3.03
CA PHE A 235 12.81 7.38 -3.53
C PHE A 235 13.45 7.09 -4.89
N ARG A 236 13.78 8.12 -5.66
CA ARG A 236 14.40 7.94 -6.98
C ARG A 236 15.71 7.15 -6.94
N GLY A 237 16.51 7.36 -5.89
CA GLY A 237 17.83 6.73 -5.71
C GLY A 237 17.84 5.48 -4.84
N GLY A 238 16.69 5.03 -4.33
CA GLY A 238 16.62 3.87 -3.44
C GLY A 238 15.39 3.85 -2.54
N LYS A 239 15.54 3.33 -1.33
CA LYS A 239 14.45 3.13 -0.35
C LYS A 239 14.91 3.49 1.06
N ILE A 240 13.97 3.77 1.95
CA ILE A 240 14.20 3.69 3.40
C ILE A 240 13.31 2.59 3.96
N ALA A 241 13.89 1.75 4.80
CA ALA A 241 13.22 0.67 5.52
C ALA A 241 13.20 0.98 7.02
N TYR A 242 12.08 0.73 7.69
CA TYR A 242 11.92 0.86 9.14
C TYR A 242 11.29 -0.42 9.71
N GLN A 243 12.00 -1.13 10.58
CA GLN A 243 11.52 -2.33 11.25
C GLN A 243 10.71 -1.96 12.49
N ARG A 244 9.42 -2.33 12.53
CA ARG A 244 8.52 -1.93 13.63
C ARG A 244 8.86 -2.61 14.94
N SER A 245 9.22 -3.90 14.91
CA SER A 245 9.52 -4.67 16.13
C SER A 245 10.78 -4.20 16.87
N THR A 246 11.80 -3.74 16.15
CA THR A 246 13.12 -3.40 16.72
C THR A 246 13.41 -1.91 16.72
N GLY A 247 12.65 -1.11 15.96
CA GLY A 247 12.91 0.30 15.75
C GLY A 247 14.06 0.61 14.78
N LYS A 248 14.69 -0.40 14.17
CA LYS A 248 15.81 -0.19 13.22
C LYS A 248 15.35 0.53 11.96
N VAL A 249 16.15 1.48 11.48
CA VAL A 249 15.88 2.23 10.24
C VAL A 249 17.13 2.33 9.39
N GLU A 250 17.00 2.04 8.10
CA GLU A 250 18.13 2.03 7.14
C GLU A 250 17.73 2.68 5.81
N ALA A 251 18.64 3.51 5.28
CA ALA A 251 18.55 4.02 3.92
C ALA A 251 19.35 3.13 2.97
N LEU A 252 18.72 2.71 1.89
CA LEU A 252 19.19 1.65 1.00
C LEU A 252 19.26 2.18 -0.42
N ARG A 253 20.33 1.88 -1.15
CA ARG A 253 20.42 2.06 -2.60
C ARG A 253 19.59 1.00 -3.32
N HIS A 254 19.38 1.19 -4.63
CA HIS A 254 18.73 0.18 -5.47
C HIS A 254 19.39 -1.20 -5.31
N GLY A 255 18.57 -2.22 -5.14
CA GLY A 255 19.01 -3.62 -4.96
C GLY A 255 19.44 -4.00 -3.55
N GLN A 256 19.69 -3.04 -2.65
CA GLN A 256 20.04 -3.35 -1.26
C GLN A 256 18.81 -3.79 -0.45
N GLN A 257 19.01 -4.73 0.47
CA GLN A 257 18.03 -5.16 1.45
C GLN A 257 18.47 -4.69 2.85
N PRO A 258 17.53 -4.40 3.76
CA PRO A 258 17.87 -3.96 5.10
C PRO A 258 18.52 -5.10 5.88
N SER A 259 19.39 -4.76 6.82
CA SER A 259 20.23 -5.73 7.53
C SER A 259 19.45 -6.84 8.24
N TRP A 260 18.17 -6.60 8.55
CA TRP A 260 17.28 -7.54 9.25
C TRP A 260 16.47 -8.45 8.33
N ARG A 261 16.38 -8.16 7.03
CA ARG A 261 15.70 -9.06 6.08
C ARG A 261 16.66 -10.12 5.61
N ARG A 262 16.29 -11.38 5.86
CA ARG A 262 16.98 -12.52 5.25
C ARG A 262 16.69 -12.51 3.75
N PRO A 263 17.73 -12.58 2.89
CA PRO A 263 17.54 -12.68 1.46
C PRO A 263 16.77 -13.96 1.09
N PRO A 264 15.99 -13.94 0.00
CA PRO A 264 15.23 -15.11 -0.44
C PRO A 264 16.17 -16.28 -0.75
N ILE A 265 15.74 -17.49 -0.38
CA ILE A 265 16.48 -18.73 -0.60
C ILE A 265 15.95 -19.38 -1.87
N THR A 266 16.84 -19.63 -2.83
CA THR A 266 16.56 -20.40 -4.05
C THR A 266 16.96 -21.85 -3.82
N TYR A 267 15.98 -22.75 -3.77
CA TYR A 267 16.21 -24.18 -3.58
C TYR A 267 16.59 -24.85 -4.90
N VAL A 268 17.73 -25.52 -4.93
CA VAL A 268 18.26 -26.26 -6.08
C VAL A 268 19.33 -27.21 -5.61
N ASN A 269 19.31 -28.44 -6.10
CA ASN A 269 20.33 -29.43 -5.80
C ASN A 269 21.50 -29.31 -6.76
N PHE A 270 22.71 -29.19 -6.23
CA PHE A 270 23.95 -29.21 -7.01
C PHE A 270 25.14 -29.56 -6.11
N SER A 271 26.32 -29.70 -6.68
CA SER A 271 27.55 -29.95 -5.93
C SER A 271 28.66 -29.01 -6.34
N GLY A 272 29.66 -28.87 -5.49
CA GLY A 272 30.85 -28.08 -5.77
C GLY A 272 31.99 -28.46 -4.83
N ARG A 273 33.21 -28.10 -5.19
CA ARG A 273 34.42 -28.43 -4.43
C ARG A 273 34.94 -27.24 -3.64
N VAL A 274 35.41 -27.46 -2.42
CA VAL A 274 36.05 -26.42 -1.61
C VAL A 274 37.37 -25.97 -2.25
N GLY A 275 37.47 -24.66 -2.53
CA GLY A 275 38.60 -24.04 -3.22
C GLY A 275 39.80 -23.62 -2.37
N PRO A 276 39.62 -22.96 -1.21
CA PRO A 276 40.74 -22.52 -0.39
C PRO A 276 41.60 -23.70 0.07
N SER A 277 42.93 -23.60 -0.07
CA SER A 277 43.89 -24.63 0.35
C SER A 277 43.88 -24.87 1.87
N ILE A 278 43.51 -23.86 2.65
CA ILE A 278 43.33 -23.93 4.11
C ILE A 278 41.96 -24.52 4.53
N GLY A 279 41.12 -24.90 3.57
CA GLY A 279 39.72 -25.28 3.79
C GLY A 279 38.80 -24.07 4.01
N VAL A 280 37.52 -24.34 4.28
CA VAL A 280 36.50 -23.31 4.48
C VAL A 280 35.64 -23.62 5.71
N ASN A 281 35.47 -22.63 6.59
CA ASN A 281 34.51 -22.73 7.68
C ASN A 281 33.09 -22.55 7.11
N LEU A 282 32.10 -23.30 7.62
CA LEU A 282 30.69 -23.10 7.30
C LEU A 282 30.06 -22.08 8.26
N ARG A 283 28.99 -21.40 7.87
CA ARG A 283 28.36 -20.30 8.64
C ARG A 283 26.91 -20.60 9.01
N TYR A 284 26.41 -20.08 10.13
CA TYR A 284 24.98 -20.20 10.48
C TYR A 284 24.08 -19.28 9.64
N SER A 285 24.66 -18.24 9.01
CA SER A 285 23.98 -17.36 8.08
C SER A 285 24.90 -16.91 6.93
N PRO A 286 24.37 -16.26 5.87
CA PRO A 286 25.15 -15.67 4.77
C PRO A 286 26.03 -14.46 5.16
N ARG A 287 26.80 -14.57 6.25
CA ARG A 287 27.70 -13.56 6.82
C ARG A 287 29.01 -14.18 7.26
N HIS A 288 30.10 -13.46 7.06
CA HIS A 288 31.45 -13.97 7.33
C HIS A 288 31.74 -14.11 8.82
N GLU A 289 31.16 -13.24 9.66
CA GLU A 289 31.31 -13.25 11.12
C GLU A 289 30.60 -14.43 11.80
N ASP A 290 29.57 -15.00 11.18
CA ASP A 290 28.67 -15.99 11.80
C ASP A 290 29.19 -17.43 11.68
N ARG A 291 30.42 -17.64 12.20
CA ARG A 291 31.19 -18.88 12.09
C ARG A 291 30.54 -20.03 12.85
N SER A 292 30.48 -21.20 12.21
CA SER A 292 30.13 -22.45 12.89
C SER A 292 31.38 -23.16 13.42
N ASN A 293 31.16 -24.25 14.16
CA ASN A 293 32.21 -25.17 14.58
C ASN A 293 32.65 -26.15 13.46
N ARG A 294 32.07 -26.06 12.26
CA ARG A 294 32.35 -26.98 11.14
C ARG A 294 33.25 -26.35 10.09
N ASN A 295 34.32 -27.06 9.76
CA ASN A 295 35.25 -26.72 8.68
C ASN A 295 35.26 -27.85 7.66
N GLU A 296 35.34 -27.49 6.39
CA GLU A 296 35.46 -28.42 5.29
C GLU A 296 36.85 -28.29 4.64
N PRO A 297 37.58 -29.40 4.47
CA PRO A 297 38.93 -29.36 3.93
C PRO A 297 38.94 -29.01 2.44
N TYR A 298 40.09 -28.53 1.97
CA TYR A 298 40.37 -28.29 0.55
C TYR A 298 40.00 -29.51 -0.32
N ASN A 299 39.47 -29.24 -1.50
CA ASN A 299 39.09 -30.24 -2.51
C ASN A 299 37.96 -31.21 -2.09
N LYS A 300 37.34 -31.02 -0.92
CA LYS A 300 36.15 -31.78 -0.54
C LYS A 300 34.97 -31.36 -1.41
N THR A 301 34.28 -32.35 -1.98
CA THR A 301 32.98 -32.13 -2.64
C THR A 301 31.89 -31.98 -1.59
N LEU A 302 31.15 -30.88 -1.68
CA LEU A 302 29.96 -30.62 -0.88
C LEU A 302 28.73 -30.73 -1.77
N GLN A 303 27.64 -31.22 -1.18
CA GLN A 303 26.31 -31.18 -1.77
C GLN A 303 25.58 -29.96 -1.25
N PHE A 304 24.84 -29.28 -2.12
CA PHE A 304 24.06 -28.10 -1.82
C PHE A 304 22.62 -28.32 -2.25
N ASP A 305 21.68 -27.80 -1.48
CA ASP A 305 20.24 -27.89 -1.75
C ASP A 305 19.57 -26.52 -1.90
N ALA A 306 20.33 -25.44 -1.73
CA ALA A 306 19.88 -24.09 -1.97
C ALA A 306 21.04 -23.10 -2.13
N TRP A 307 20.72 -21.91 -2.62
CA TRP A 307 21.58 -20.73 -2.55
C TRP A 307 20.77 -19.48 -2.18
N THR A 308 21.45 -18.45 -1.70
CA THR A 308 20.88 -17.12 -1.42
C THR A 308 21.94 -16.04 -1.65
N THR A 309 21.59 -14.77 -1.46
CA THR A 309 22.57 -13.67 -1.45
C THR A 309 22.99 -13.32 -0.03
N GLY A 310 24.11 -12.64 0.17
CA GLY A 310 24.63 -12.32 1.50
C GLY A 310 25.76 -11.32 1.44
N GLU A 311 26.65 -11.36 2.44
CA GLU A 311 27.88 -10.56 2.44
C GLU A 311 28.71 -10.85 1.18
N THR A 312 29.21 -9.81 0.53
CA THR A 312 29.98 -9.92 -0.72
C THR A 312 31.42 -10.27 -0.42
N VAL A 313 31.94 -11.28 -1.13
CA VAL A 313 33.30 -11.79 -1.00
C VAL A 313 33.94 -11.78 -2.39
N THR A 314 35.24 -11.47 -2.47
CA THR A 314 35.96 -11.60 -3.73
C THR A 314 36.06 -13.08 -4.13
N ASP A 315 35.52 -13.40 -5.29
CA ASP A 315 35.57 -14.73 -5.88
C ASP A 315 37.03 -15.16 -6.11
N LEU A 316 37.43 -16.30 -5.54
CA LEU A 316 38.81 -16.79 -5.62
C LEU A 316 39.20 -17.25 -7.03
N TRP A 317 38.23 -17.51 -7.89
CA TRP A 317 38.42 -18.04 -9.24
C TRP A 317 38.43 -16.93 -10.29
N LEU A 318 37.55 -15.94 -10.14
CA LEU A 318 37.33 -14.87 -11.11
C LEU A 318 37.90 -13.52 -10.68
N GLY A 319 38.25 -13.36 -9.39
CA GLY A 319 38.73 -12.08 -8.84
C GLY A 319 37.65 -10.99 -8.76
N THR A 320 36.40 -11.33 -9.06
CA THR A 320 35.25 -10.40 -9.05
C THR A 320 34.45 -10.51 -7.75
N PRO A 321 33.77 -9.45 -7.30
CA PRO A 321 32.86 -9.55 -6.15
C PRO A 321 31.71 -10.55 -6.42
N ASP A 322 31.49 -11.51 -5.51
CA ASP A 322 30.36 -12.43 -5.51
C ASP A 322 29.59 -12.35 -4.18
N SER A 323 28.28 -12.16 -4.27
CA SER A 323 27.38 -12.07 -3.12
C SER A 323 26.60 -13.36 -2.86
N ARG A 324 26.82 -14.45 -3.62
CA ARG A 324 26.06 -15.69 -3.49
C ARG A 324 26.63 -16.58 -2.40
N TRP A 325 25.74 -17.24 -1.68
CA TRP A 325 26.03 -18.17 -0.61
C TRP A 325 25.28 -19.48 -0.85
N PHE A 326 25.95 -20.62 -0.71
CA PHE A 326 25.39 -21.95 -0.93
C PHE A 326 25.06 -22.62 0.40
N ARG A 327 23.90 -23.27 0.50
CA ARG A 327 23.48 -24.02 1.69
C ARG A 327 23.90 -25.47 1.55
N VAL A 328 24.64 -25.98 2.53
CA VAL A 328 25.08 -27.38 2.54
C VAL A 328 23.86 -28.28 2.77
N ALA A 329 23.63 -29.22 1.86
CA ALA A 329 22.46 -30.08 1.84
C ALA A 329 22.30 -30.86 3.16
N GLY A 330 21.06 -30.93 3.64
CA GLY A 330 20.73 -31.58 4.92
C GLY A 330 21.18 -30.79 6.16
N THR A 331 21.61 -29.53 5.99
CA THR A 331 22.00 -28.64 7.08
C THR A 331 21.39 -27.25 6.94
N SER A 332 21.51 -26.44 7.98
CA SER A 332 21.22 -25.00 7.94
C SER A 332 22.47 -24.14 7.69
N LEU A 333 23.60 -24.76 7.34
CA LEU A 333 24.89 -24.08 7.22
C LEU A 333 25.16 -23.56 5.81
N TRP A 334 25.84 -22.42 5.73
CA TRP A 334 26.12 -21.68 4.51
C TRP A 334 27.61 -21.56 4.24
N VAL A 335 27.98 -21.44 2.98
CA VAL A 335 29.35 -21.17 2.54
C VAL A 335 29.36 -20.14 1.40
N PRO A 336 30.32 -19.20 1.34
CA PRO A 336 30.44 -18.29 0.20
C PRO A 336 30.66 -19.06 -1.09
N SER A 337 29.89 -18.76 -2.13
CA SER A 337 30.09 -19.35 -3.47
C SER A 337 31.48 -19.05 -4.04
N ALA A 338 32.02 -17.86 -3.72
CA ALA A 338 33.38 -17.42 -4.00
C ALA A 338 34.48 -18.42 -3.60
N TYR A 339 34.18 -19.32 -2.66
CA TYR A 339 35.11 -20.33 -2.13
C TYR A 339 34.82 -21.73 -2.63
N ILE A 340 33.82 -21.90 -3.51
CA ILE A 340 33.37 -23.18 -4.03
C ILE A 340 33.58 -23.21 -5.54
N TRP A 341 34.27 -24.23 -6.04
CA TRP A 341 34.34 -24.53 -7.46
C TRP A 341 33.12 -25.34 -7.87
N GLY A 342 32.16 -24.67 -8.53
CA GLY A 342 30.88 -25.24 -8.94
C GLY A 342 29.78 -24.21 -8.81
N ASN A 343 28.80 -24.25 -9.70
CA ASN A 343 27.65 -23.35 -9.68
C ASN A 343 26.37 -24.17 -9.80
N PRO A 344 25.24 -23.66 -9.29
CA PRO A 344 23.94 -24.23 -9.63
C PRO A 344 23.77 -24.23 -11.16
N PRO A 345 23.10 -25.25 -11.75
CA PRO A 345 22.97 -25.36 -13.19
C PRO A 345 22.38 -24.09 -13.81
N SER A 346 23.05 -23.57 -14.84
CA SER A 346 22.61 -22.41 -15.59
C SER A 346 21.43 -22.78 -16.50
N GLY A 347 20.21 -22.76 -15.95
CA GLY A 347 18.93 -22.71 -16.65
C GLY A 347 18.59 -23.85 -17.61
N GLY A 348 17.69 -24.74 -17.19
CA GLY A 348 16.95 -25.62 -18.11
C GLY A 348 16.66 -27.01 -17.56
N GLY A 349 15.39 -27.29 -17.27
CA GLY A 349 14.81 -28.64 -17.25
C GLY A 349 15.25 -29.59 -16.12
N GLY A 350 14.39 -29.78 -15.12
CA GLY A 350 14.53 -30.93 -14.20
C GLY A 350 13.73 -30.82 -12.92
N SER A 351 12.51 -31.38 -12.93
CA SER A 351 11.72 -31.82 -11.76
C SER A 351 11.79 -30.96 -10.49
N ALA A 352 10.94 -29.93 -10.44
CA ALA A 352 10.56 -29.30 -9.17
C ALA A 352 9.86 -30.36 -8.29
N PRO A 353 10.39 -30.69 -7.10
CA PRO A 353 9.54 -31.21 -6.04
C PRO A 353 8.57 -30.08 -5.67
N THR A 354 7.31 -30.45 -5.52
CA THR A 354 6.23 -29.69 -4.90
C THR A 354 6.75 -28.73 -3.83
N GLN A 355 6.59 -27.41 -4.04
CA GLN A 355 6.81 -26.45 -2.97
C GLN A 355 5.90 -26.83 -1.79
N PRO A 356 6.37 -26.77 -0.52
CA PRO A 356 5.47 -26.87 0.61
C PRO A 356 4.45 -25.71 0.55
N PRO A 357 3.19 -25.92 0.95
CA PRO A 357 2.10 -24.96 0.76
C PRO A 357 2.43 -23.57 1.33
N LEU A 358 2.17 -22.49 0.59
CA LEU A 358 2.39 -21.11 1.08
C LEU A 358 1.56 -20.78 2.34
N LEU A 359 0.46 -21.50 2.57
CA LEU A 359 -0.33 -21.40 3.81
C LEU A 359 0.39 -21.95 5.05
N THR A 360 1.34 -22.88 4.93
CA THR A 360 2.14 -23.35 6.08
C THR A 360 3.34 -22.46 6.38
N GLN A 361 3.69 -21.52 5.49
CA GLN A 361 4.75 -20.53 5.75
C GLN A 361 4.22 -19.24 6.41
N GLN A 362 2.98 -18.79 6.15
CA GLN A 362 2.51 -17.47 6.61
C GLN A 362 1.04 -17.35 7.09
N GLU A 363 0.30 -18.46 7.25
CA GLU A 363 -1.12 -18.50 7.66
C GLU A 363 -2.09 -17.67 6.78
N ALA A 364 -3.41 -17.80 6.98
CA ALA A 364 -4.43 -17.01 6.28
C ALA A 364 -4.24 -15.48 6.45
N ARG A 365 -3.55 -15.06 7.53
CA ARG A 365 -3.19 -13.67 7.82
C ARG A 365 -2.28 -13.01 6.79
N TYR A 366 -1.49 -13.78 6.05
CA TYR A 366 -0.72 -13.25 4.92
C TYR A 366 -1.60 -12.61 3.85
N PHE A 367 -2.74 -13.24 3.58
CA PHE A 367 -3.69 -12.82 2.55
C PHE A 367 -4.58 -11.65 3.02
N LEU A 368 -4.91 -11.62 4.33
CA LEU A 368 -5.74 -10.58 4.97
C LEU A 368 -5.05 -9.22 5.12
N ASN A 369 -3.71 -9.19 5.16
CA ASN A 369 -2.92 -7.98 5.42
C ASN A 369 -2.35 -7.31 4.15
N ARG A 370 -2.65 -7.82 2.95
CA ARG A 370 -2.12 -7.26 1.70
C ARG A 370 -2.94 -6.05 1.21
N PRO A 371 -2.32 -4.86 1.03
CA PRO A 371 -2.94 -3.78 0.26
C PRO A 371 -3.06 -4.20 -1.22
N GLN A 372 -4.15 -3.76 -1.85
CA GLN A 372 -4.52 -4.01 -3.26
C GLN A 372 -3.28 -3.94 -4.18
N PHE A 373 -3.05 -4.98 -4.97
CA PHE A 373 -1.88 -5.13 -5.85
C PHE A 373 -1.64 -3.87 -6.73
N TYR A 374 -0.51 -3.19 -6.51
CA TYR A 374 0.08 -2.27 -7.49
C TYR A 374 1.49 -2.79 -7.82
N GLY A 375 1.59 -3.61 -8.88
CA GLY A 375 2.85 -4.12 -9.43
C GLY A 375 3.31 -3.35 -10.66
N ALA A 376 4.63 -3.30 -10.84
CA ALA A 376 5.44 -2.36 -11.64
C ALA A 376 5.30 -2.36 -13.18
N SER A 377 4.15 -2.73 -13.75
CA SER A 377 3.90 -2.63 -15.21
C SER A 377 2.57 -1.95 -15.57
N GLY A 378 1.92 -1.28 -14.61
CA GLY A 378 0.60 -0.69 -14.81
C GLY A 378 -0.48 -1.77 -14.87
N ASN A 379 -1.32 -1.86 -13.84
CA ASN A 379 -2.58 -2.60 -13.95
C ASN A 379 -3.67 -1.91 -13.13
N GLY A 380 -4.63 -1.30 -13.83
CA GLY A 380 -6.00 -1.82 -13.95
C GLY A 380 -6.83 -2.20 -12.72
N TYR A 381 -6.44 -1.87 -11.49
CA TYR A 381 -7.38 -1.92 -10.36
C TYR A 381 -8.23 -0.65 -10.36
N ALA A 382 -9.39 -0.73 -10.98
CA ALA A 382 -10.37 0.33 -10.89
C ALA A 382 -11.02 0.33 -9.50
N LYS A 383 -10.97 1.49 -8.83
CA LYS A 383 -11.96 1.82 -7.80
C LYS A 383 -13.36 1.62 -8.38
N HIS A 384 -14.30 1.26 -7.50
CA HIS A 384 -15.75 1.27 -7.69
C HIS A 384 -16.25 1.83 -9.04
N GLY A 385 -16.80 0.97 -9.91
CA GLY A 385 -17.53 1.41 -11.11
C GLY A 385 -16.70 1.78 -12.36
N PHE A 386 -15.44 1.37 -12.48
CA PHE A 386 -14.65 1.57 -13.71
C PHE A 386 -14.00 0.28 -14.23
N GLY A 387 -13.81 0.19 -15.55
CA GLY A 387 -12.90 -0.77 -16.20
C GLY A 387 -11.57 -0.09 -16.55
N SER A 388 -10.51 -0.86 -16.77
CA SER A 388 -9.20 -0.33 -17.22
C SER A 388 -9.32 0.29 -18.62
N SER A 389 -8.86 1.53 -18.79
CA SER A 389 -8.88 2.26 -20.07
C SER A 389 -7.86 1.79 -21.11
N ILE A 390 -7.07 0.76 -20.80
CA ILE A 390 -6.03 0.21 -21.70
C ILE A 390 -6.64 -0.57 -22.88
N ASN A 391 -7.93 -0.95 -22.81
CA ASN A 391 -8.61 -1.69 -23.89
C ASN A 391 -9.75 -0.92 -24.56
N GLY A 392 -9.78 0.42 -24.41
CA GLY A 392 -10.72 1.29 -25.13
C GLY A 392 -12.21 1.04 -24.89
N THR A 393 -12.61 0.16 -23.95
CA THR A 393 -14.02 -0.19 -23.73
C THR A 393 -14.38 -0.21 -22.25
N ASN A 394 -15.44 0.54 -21.94
CA ASN A 394 -15.99 0.79 -20.61
C ASN A 394 -16.99 -0.32 -20.20
N ARG A 395 -16.72 -1.59 -20.53
CA ARG A 395 -17.63 -2.72 -20.22
C ARG A 395 -17.19 -3.48 -18.97
N TYR A 396 -18.20 -3.76 -18.16
CA TYR A 396 -18.19 -4.03 -16.72
C TYR A 396 -17.87 -5.51 -16.35
N ARG A 397 -17.40 -5.69 -15.10
CA ARG A 397 -17.45 -6.90 -14.24
C ARG A 397 -16.52 -8.08 -14.51
N GLU A 398 -16.16 -8.42 -15.74
CA GLU A 398 -15.53 -9.74 -16.02
C GLU A 398 -13.99 -9.82 -15.92
N GLY A 399 -13.30 -8.73 -15.60
CA GLY A 399 -11.83 -8.69 -15.63
C GLY A 399 -11.13 -9.08 -14.32
N ASN A 400 -11.74 -8.84 -13.16
CA ASN A 400 -10.98 -8.78 -11.90
C ASN A 400 -10.38 -10.12 -11.47
N CYS A 401 -11.16 -11.21 -11.51
CA CYS A 401 -10.70 -12.55 -11.12
C CYS A 401 -9.64 -13.09 -12.08
N THR A 402 -9.78 -12.84 -13.38
CA THR A 402 -8.76 -13.17 -14.40
C THR A 402 -7.45 -12.43 -14.13
N TRP A 403 -7.48 -11.12 -13.89
CA TRP A 403 -6.27 -10.34 -13.61
C TRP A 403 -5.60 -10.74 -12.30
N TYR A 404 -6.39 -11.06 -11.28
CA TYR A 404 -5.91 -11.58 -10.01
C TYR A 404 -5.15 -12.90 -10.20
N ALA A 405 -5.75 -13.87 -10.89
CA ALA A 405 -5.13 -15.16 -11.17
C ALA A 405 -3.85 -15.00 -12.02
N PHE A 406 -3.84 -14.10 -13.01
CA PHE A 406 -2.65 -13.76 -13.80
C PHE A 406 -1.49 -13.22 -12.95
N GLY A 407 -1.78 -12.26 -12.08
CA GLY A 407 -0.79 -11.69 -11.16
C GLY A 407 -0.23 -12.77 -10.24
N ARG A 408 -1.10 -13.62 -9.72
CA ARG A 408 -0.72 -14.66 -8.76
C ARG A 408 0.12 -15.78 -9.41
N LEU A 409 -0.20 -16.19 -10.63
CA LEU A 409 0.64 -17.11 -11.41
C LEU A 409 2.08 -16.57 -11.58
N LYS A 410 2.24 -15.27 -11.88
CA LYS A 410 3.57 -14.63 -11.95
C LYS A 410 4.31 -14.67 -10.61
N GLU A 411 3.62 -14.42 -9.51
CA GLU A 411 4.23 -14.51 -8.17
C GLU A 411 4.72 -15.92 -7.84
N LEU A 412 4.01 -16.93 -8.33
CA LEU A 412 4.38 -18.35 -8.18
C LEU A 412 5.48 -18.78 -9.17
N GLY A 413 6.00 -17.86 -9.98
CA GLY A 413 7.06 -18.14 -10.95
C GLY A 413 6.56 -18.75 -12.26
N PHE A 414 5.25 -18.81 -12.48
CA PHE A 414 4.67 -19.23 -13.75
C PHE A 414 4.54 -18.06 -14.72
N ASN A 415 4.64 -18.33 -16.00
CA ASN A 415 4.26 -17.39 -17.04
C ASN A 415 2.77 -17.59 -17.37
N PRO A 416 1.88 -16.62 -17.10
CA PRO A 416 0.44 -16.79 -17.30
C PRO A 416 0.03 -17.05 -18.75
N TYR A 417 0.86 -16.62 -19.71
CA TYR A 417 0.63 -16.88 -21.13
C TYR A 417 0.87 -18.35 -21.51
N ASP A 418 1.51 -19.14 -20.63
CA ASP A 418 1.62 -20.59 -20.79
C ASP A 418 0.34 -21.34 -20.38
N VAL A 419 -0.61 -20.65 -19.75
CA VAL A 419 -1.89 -21.23 -19.33
C VAL A 419 -3.00 -20.95 -20.35
N ILE A 420 -2.99 -19.78 -21.03
CA ILE A 420 -4.13 -19.32 -21.87
C ILE A 420 -3.71 -18.40 -23.04
N ILE A 421 -4.44 -18.46 -24.16
CA ILE A 421 -4.32 -17.52 -25.29
C ILE A 421 -5.04 -16.18 -25.02
N GLY A 422 -4.28 -15.08 -25.02
CA GLY A 422 -4.79 -13.69 -24.97
C GLY A 422 -5.14 -13.20 -23.55
N HIS A 423 -5.92 -12.11 -23.45
CA HIS A 423 -6.53 -11.61 -22.19
C HIS A 423 -8.02 -12.01 -22.08
N PRO A 424 -8.39 -13.29 -21.97
CA PRO A 424 -9.79 -13.69 -21.96
C PRO A 424 -10.48 -13.49 -20.61
N SER A 425 -11.79 -13.26 -20.65
CA SER A 425 -12.67 -13.33 -19.50
C SER A 425 -12.67 -14.73 -18.86
N ALA A 426 -13.04 -14.80 -17.58
CA ALA A 426 -13.19 -16.05 -16.83
C ALA A 426 -14.11 -17.09 -17.51
N LEU A 427 -14.88 -16.70 -18.53
CA LEU A 427 -15.73 -17.58 -19.34
C LEU A 427 -14.95 -18.60 -20.18
N SER A 428 -13.75 -18.25 -20.64
CA SER A 428 -13.05 -19.04 -21.68
C SER A 428 -11.73 -19.66 -21.23
N TRP A 429 -11.45 -19.68 -19.92
CA TRP A 429 -10.23 -20.27 -19.36
C TRP A 429 -10.13 -21.77 -19.69
N GLY A 430 -11.15 -22.56 -19.35
CA GLY A 430 -11.14 -23.99 -19.61
C GLY A 430 -11.26 -24.42 -21.07
N SER A 431 -11.71 -23.54 -21.98
CA SER A 431 -11.86 -23.84 -23.41
C SER A 431 -10.73 -23.28 -24.28
N ARG A 432 -9.76 -22.57 -23.70
CA ARG A 432 -8.61 -21.95 -24.40
C ARG A 432 -7.26 -22.32 -23.78
N LEU A 433 -7.19 -23.47 -23.11
CA LEU A 433 -5.95 -24.02 -22.57
C LEU A 433 -4.91 -24.17 -23.69
N ARG A 434 -3.68 -23.77 -23.43
CA ARG A 434 -2.54 -23.93 -24.35
C ARG A 434 -1.42 -24.67 -23.63
N ASN A 435 -0.36 -25.00 -24.36
CA ASN A 435 0.94 -25.21 -23.75
C ASN A 435 0.91 -26.37 -22.73
N GLY A 436 0.20 -27.44 -23.11
CA GLY A 436 0.09 -28.67 -22.33
C GLY A 436 -0.91 -28.64 -21.18
N ALA A 437 -1.48 -27.47 -20.81
CA ALA A 437 -2.40 -27.34 -19.69
C ALA A 437 -3.64 -28.23 -19.84
N LYS A 438 -4.05 -28.89 -18.75
CA LYS A 438 -5.16 -29.87 -18.75
C LYS A 438 -6.06 -29.66 -17.55
N ILE A 439 -7.33 -30.03 -17.71
CA ILE A 439 -8.24 -30.21 -16.59
C ILE A 439 -7.72 -31.38 -15.74
N VAL A 440 -7.61 -31.17 -14.43
CA VAL A 440 -7.16 -32.16 -13.46
C VAL A 440 -8.23 -32.39 -12.40
N ASN A 441 -8.37 -33.64 -11.98
CA ASN A 441 -9.30 -34.03 -10.92
C ASN A 441 -8.62 -34.18 -9.55
N ASN A 442 -7.28 -34.02 -9.50
CA ASN A 442 -6.49 -34.03 -8.27
C ASN A 442 -5.74 -32.69 -8.15
N PRO A 443 -6.34 -31.68 -7.50
CA PRO A 443 -5.79 -30.32 -7.45
C PRO A 443 -4.44 -30.29 -6.70
N GLN A 444 -3.56 -29.40 -7.12
CA GLN A 444 -2.29 -29.09 -6.47
C GLN A 444 -2.12 -27.58 -6.25
N PRO A 445 -1.33 -27.14 -5.25
CA PRO A 445 -0.96 -25.74 -5.11
C PRO A 445 -0.35 -25.18 -6.41
N GLY A 446 -0.85 -24.03 -6.87
CA GLY A 446 -0.49 -23.41 -8.14
C GLY A 446 -1.44 -23.72 -9.29
N ASP A 447 -2.33 -24.71 -9.13
CA ASP A 447 -3.41 -24.94 -10.08
C ASP A 447 -4.41 -23.78 -10.08
N VAL A 448 -5.16 -23.65 -11.17
CA VAL A 448 -6.23 -22.66 -11.29
C VAL A 448 -7.57 -23.38 -11.12
N ALA A 449 -8.43 -22.89 -10.25
CA ALA A 449 -9.81 -23.34 -10.15
C ALA A 449 -10.72 -22.46 -11.00
N GLN A 450 -11.62 -23.03 -11.81
CA GLN A 450 -12.69 -22.30 -12.52
C GLN A 450 -14.06 -22.89 -12.18
N TRP A 451 -15.04 -22.02 -11.97
CA TRP A 451 -16.43 -22.45 -11.85
C TRP A 451 -17.41 -21.49 -12.48
N HIS A 452 -18.64 -21.98 -12.58
CA HIS A 452 -19.81 -21.22 -12.94
C HIS A 452 -20.73 -21.08 -11.71
N LEU A 453 -21.04 -19.86 -11.31
CA LEU A 453 -21.95 -19.57 -10.19
C LEU A 453 -22.95 -18.49 -10.60
N ASN A 454 -24.24 -18.75 -10.44
CA ASN A 454 -25.33 -17.79 -10.70
C ASN A 454 -25.23 -17.08 -12.08
N GLY A 455 -24.90 -17.82 -13.14
CA GLY A 455 -24.79 -17.27 -14.50
C GLY A 455 -23.49 -16.51 -14.79
N SER A 456 -22.52 -16.51 -13.86
CA SER A 456 -21.22 -15.82 -13.99
C SER A 456 -20.05 -16.80 -13.84
N ASN A 457 -18.99 -16.64 -14.64
CA ASN A 457 -17.80 -17.48 -14.58
C ASN A 457 -16.73 -16.86 -13.68
N HIS A 458 -16.02 -17.69 -12.93
CA HIS A 458 -15.02 -17.26 -11.96
C HIS A 458 -13.74 -18.09 -12.06
N VAL A 459 -12.60 -17.48 -11.72
CA VAL A 459 -11.29 -18.14 -11.63
C VAL A 459 -10.53 -17.73 -10.38
N ALA A 460 -9.83 -18.69 -9.76
CA ALA A 460 -9.05 -18.52 -8.55
C ALA A 460 -7.78 -19.39 -8.58
N ILE A 461 -6.84 -19.14 -7.67
CA ILE A 461 -5.61 -19.95 -7.54
C ILE A 461 -5.73 -20.90 -6.36
N VAL A 462 -5.36 -22.15 -6.57
CA VAL A 462 -5.20 -23.15 -5.51
C VAL A 462 -3.94 -22.82 -4.72
N GLU A 463 -4.10 -22.46 -3.45
CA GLU A 463 -2.99 -22.09 -2.54
C GLU A 463 -2.55 -23.24 -1.64
N LYS A 464 -3.47 -24.17 -1.32
CA LYS A 464 -3.21 -25.34 -0.48
C LYS A 464 -4.21 -26.44 -0.78
N VAL A 465 -3.77 -27.69 -0.67
CA VAL A 465 -4.62 -28.87 -0.65
C VAL A 465 -4.30 -29.63 0.64
N GLU A 466 -5.32 -29.96 1.43
CA GLU A 466 -5.18 -30.60 2.74
C GLU A 466 -6.33 -31.58 2.97
N GLY A 467 -6.02 -32.88 2.96
CA GLY A 467 -7.04 -33.93 2.96
C GLY A 467 -8.00 -33.74 1.78
N ASN A 468 -9.30 -33.79 2.07
CA ASN A 468 -10.35 -33.54 1.08
C ASN A 468 -10.68 -32.04 0.93
N TYR A 469 -9.81 -31.12 1.32
CA TYR A 469 -10.07 -29.68 1.22
C TYR A 469 -9.05 -28.98 0.33
N VAL A 470 -9.54 -27.99 -0.42
CA VAL A 470 -8.76 -27.10 -1.26
C VAL A 470 -8.95 -25.67 -0.75
N TRP A 471 -7.85 -24.95 -0.63
CA TRP A 471 -7.82 -23.54 -0.28
C TRP A 471 -7.55 -22.72 -1.53
N LEU A 472 -8.42 -21.77 -1.83
CA LEU A 472 -8.34 -20.90 -2.99
C LEU A 472 -8.04 -19.47 -2.55
N SER A 473 -7.23 -18.74 -3.32
CA SER A 473 -7.17 -17.29 -3.28
C SER A 473 -7.84 -16.69 -4.52
N GLU A 474 -8.66 -15.68 -4.33
CA GLU A 474 -9.44 -15.09 -5.42
C GLU A 474 -9.71 -13.59 -5.22
N SER A 475 -10.21 -12.93 -6.26
CA SER A 475 -10.69 -11.54 -6.16
C SER A 475 -12.18 -11.40 -6.38
N GLN A 476 -12.82 -10.54 -5.58
CA GLN A 476 -14.23 -10.21 -5.71
C GLN A 476 -14.48 -8.92 -6.53
N ALA A 477 -15.68 -8.80 -7.10
CA ALA A 477 -16.09 -7.62 -7.88
C ALA A 477 -16.49 -6.42 -6.99
N TYR A 478 -16.93 -6.69 -5.76
CA TYR A 478 -17.38 -5.72 -4.77
C TYR A 478 -16.74 -6.06 -3.42
N ALA A 479 -16.35 -5.07 -2.62
CA ALA A 479 -15.67 -5.30 -1.33
C ALA A 479 -16.64 -5.75 -0.20
N ASP A 480 -17.93 -5.77 -0.51
CA ASP A 480 -19.08 -5.93 0.37
C ASP A 480 -20.07 -7.02 -0.10
N TYR A 481 -19.71 -7.82 -1.11
CA TYR A 481 -20.54 -8.92 -1.62
C TYR A 481 -19.85 -10.28 -1.48
N ASP A 482 -20.34 -11.09 -0.53
CA ASP A 482 -19.95 -12.49 -0.38
C ASP A 482 -20.77 -13.36 -1.36
N GLY A 483 -20.23 -13.56 -2.57
CA GLY A 483 -20.72 -14.60 -3.47
C GLY A 483 -20.47 -15.97 -2.84
N ASN A 484 -21.48 -16.51 -2.16
CA ASN A 484 -21.37 -17.77 -1.42
C ASN A 484 -21.24 -18.97 -2.36
N LEU A 485 -20.19 -19.78 -2.16
CA LEU A 485 -20.20 -21.18 -2.57
C LEU A 485 -20.93 -21.98 -1.46
N PRO A 486 -21.95 -22.78 -1.78
CA PRO A 486 -22.61 -23.62 -0.77
C PRO A 486 -21.59 -24.57 -0.12
N GLY A 487 -21.41 -24.49 1.20
CA GLY A 487 -20.49 -25.35 1.95
C GLY A 487 -19.04 -24.86 2.09
N SER A 488 -18.71 -23.64 1.62
CA SER A 488 -17.37 -23.08 1.79
C SER A 488 -17.18 -22.38 3.15
N GLU A 489 -16.03 -22.61 3.80
CA GLU A 489 -15.60 -21.84 4.97
C GLU A 489 -14.90 -20.56 4.48
N ILE A 490 -15.53 -19.40 4.73
CA ILE A 490 -15.05 -18.08 4.32
C ILE A 490 -14.19 -17.51 5.44
N ILE A 491 -12.94 -17.15 5.13
CA ILE A 491 -12.13 -16.33 6.03
C ILE A 491 -12.29 -14.87 5.60
N PRO A 492 -12.98 -14.01 6.38
CA PRO A 492 -13.37 -12.68 5.94
C PRO A 492 -12.18 -11.74 5.80
N GLY A 493 -12.05 -11.10 4.63
CA GLY A 493 -11.13 -10.01 4.33
C GLY A 493 -11.83 -8.65 4.31
N ALA A 494 -12.29 -8.17 5.47
CA ALA A 494 -13.09 -6.95 5.58
C ALA A 494 -12.41 -5.74 4.88
N GLY A 495 -13.05 -5.21 3.82
CA GLY A 495 -12.62 -4.01 3.10
C GLY A 495 -11.61 -4.23 1.96
N THR A 496 -11.37 -5.47 1.52
CA THR A 496 -10.41 -5.78 0.43
C THR A 496 -11.09 -6.48 -0.76
N LEU A 497 -10.56 -6.29 -1.97
CA LEU A 497 -11.03 -7.01 -3.18
C LEU A 497 -10.51 -8.46 -3.25
N HIS A 498 -9.93 -8.99 -2.17
CA HIS A 498 -9.23 -10.28 -2.12
C HIS A 498 -9.82 -11.13 -1.00
N ARG A 499 -9.95 -12.43 -1.24
CA ARG A 499 -10.40 -13.39 -0.22
C ARG A 499 -9.72 -14.75 -0.36
N VAL A 500 -9.70 -15.51 0.73
CA VAL A 500 -9.30 -16.91 0.77
C VAL A 500 -10.51 -17.75 1.13
N VAL A 501 -10.74 -18.81 0.37
CA VAL A 501 -11.89 -19.70 0.53
C VAL A 501 -11.42 -21.13 0.68
N LYS A 502 -12.01 -21.88 1.60
CA LYS A 502 -11.76 -23.31 1.78
C LYS A 502 -12.98 -24.11 1.31
N ILE A 503 -12.76 -25.11 0.46
CA ILE A 503 -13.79 -25.88 -0.24
C ILE A 503 -13.49 -27.38 -0.10
N HIS A 504 -14.53 -28.20 0.04
CA HIS A 504 -14.39 -29.67 0.01
C HIS A 504 -14.24 -30.20 -1.43
N GLN A 505 -13.34 -31.15 -1.67
CA GLN A 505 -13.00 -31.70 -2.99
C GLN A 505 -14.22 -32.31 -3.72
N GLY A 506 -15.17 -32.89 -2.98
CA GLY A 506 -16.43 -33.41 -3.54
C GLY A 506 -17.45 -32.35 -3.99
N GLN A 507 -17.19 -31.07 -3.75
CA GLN A 507 -18.01 -29.93 -4.18
C GLN A 507 -17.19 -28.97 -5.07
N SER A 508 -16.08 -29.44 -5.64
CA SER A 508 -15.09 -28.56 -6.25
C SER A 508 -15.48 -28.00 -7.61
N PRO A 509 -15.04 -26.76 -7.90
CA PRO A 509 -14.98 -26.21 -9.25
C PRO A 509 -14.16 -27.11 -10.19
N SER A 510 -14.34 -27.03 -11.50
CA SER A 510 -13.39 -27.66 -12.44
C SER A 510 -11.99 -27.09 -12.19
N VAL A 511 -10.97 -27.94 -11.99
CA VAL A 511 -9.60 -27.48 -11.69
C VAL A 511 -8.69 -27.72 -12.89
N TYR A 512 -7.84 -26.75 -13.20
CA TYR A 512 -6.93 -26.75 -14.33
C TYR A 512 -5.51 -26.73 -13.80
N SER A 513 -4.71 -27.69 -14.23
CA SER A 513 -3.29 -27.62 -13.98
C SER A 513 -2.64 -26.78 -15.09
N PRO A 514 -1.87 -25.73 -14.74
CA PRO A 514 -0.97 -25.09 -15.68
C PRO A 514 0.12 -26.12 -15.98
N ALA A 515 -0.10 -26.98 -16.98
CA ALA A 515 0.90 -27.97 -17.27
C ALA A 515 2.20 -27.28 -17.68
N LYS A 516 3.31 -27.87 -17.27
CA LYS A 516 4.62 -27.53 -17.80
C LYS A 516 4.63 -27.79 -19.30
N VAL A 517 4.86 -26.74 -20.09
CA VAL A 517 5.50 -26.93 -21.39
C VAL A 517 6.94 -27.30 -21.12
N THR A 518 7.37 -28.37 -21.77
CA THR A 518 8.76 -28.82 -21.92
C THR A 518 9.68 -27.74 -22.43
#